data_AF-A0A3R6DUM4-F1
#
_entry.id   AF-A0A3R6DUM4-F1
#
_cell.length_a   1.000
_cell.length_b   1.000
_cell.length_c   1.000
_cell.angle_alpha   90.00
_cell.angle_beta   90.00
_cell.angle_gamma   90.00
#
_symmetry.space_group_name_H-M   'P 1'
#
loop_
_entity.id
_entity.type
_entity.pdbx_description
1 polymer ?
#
loop_
_entity_poly.entity_id
_entity_poly.type
_entity_poly.pdbx_seq_one_letter_code
_entity_poly.pdbx_strand_id
1 'polypeptide(L)'
;MLNREKYAEEIIEIACNGGNIAVVNGKLENCRKTQCNECNFNGGTIRDCEIKTRKWANSEYVEPIEPQVDWSRVPVDTPILVRHRESCGWDRRYFAKYNNGLVYAWKQGTTSWSAEDPAYVCDWKYAKLAESEESHD
;
A
#
# COMPACT_ATOMS: atom_id res chain seq x y z
N MET A 1 -17.84 4.77 2.05
CA MET A 1 -17.58 5.73 0.95
C MET A 1 -17.55 4.96 -0.35
N LEU A 2 -17.95 5.55 -1.47
CA LEU A 2 -17.85 4.94 -2.79
C LEU A 2 -16.45 5.14 -3.36
N ASN A 3 -16.03 4.28 -4.30
CA ASN A 3 -14.73 4.44 -4.97
C ASN A 3 -14.60 5.81 -5.65
N ARG A 4 -15.64 6.31 -6.33
CA ARG A 4 -15.60 7.65 -6.96
C ARG A 4 -15.39 8.80 -5.97
N GLU A 5 -15.79 8.61 -4.72
CA GLU A 5 -15.61 9.60 -3.66
C GLU A 5 -14.20 9.50 -3.09
N LYS A 6 -13.71 8.26 -2.90
CA LYS A 6 -12.34 8.00 -2.42
C LYS A 6 -11.28 8.53 -3.37
N TYR A 7 -11.49 8.30 -4.67
CA TYR A 7 -10.49 8.55 -5.70
C TYR A 7 -10.80 9.80 -6.55
N ALA A 8 -11.61 10.73 -6.03
CA ALA A 8 -12.11 11.87 -6.80
C ALA A 8 -10.98 12.70 -7.45
N GLU A 9 -9.91 12.99 -6.72
CA GLU A 9 -8.77 13.78 -7.21
C GLU A 9 -8.02 13.07 -8.35
N GLU A 10 -7.69 11.79 -8.18
CA GLU A 10 -7.00 10.96 -9.19
C GLU A 10 -7.85 10.80 -10.46
N ILE A 11 -9.15 10.59 -10.31
CA ILE A 11 -10.08 10.51 -11.44
C ILE A 11 -10.10 11.84 -12.21
N ILE A 12 -10.14 12.99 -11.51
CA ILE A 12 -10.11 14.31 -12.13
C ILE A 12 -8.79 14.53 -12.87
N GLU A 13 -7.65 14.17 -12.27
CA GLU A 13 -6.34 14.30 -12.89
C GLU A 13 -6.25 13.48 -14.20
N ILE A 14 -6.69 12.22 -14.18
CA ILE A 14 -6.70 11.35 -15.36
C ILE A 14 -7.61 11.93 -16.45
N ALA A 15 -8.78 12.45 -16.08
CA ALA A 15 -9.72 13.05 -17.02
C ALA A 15 -9.15 14.33 -17.65
N CYS A 16 -8.50 15.21 -16.87
CA CYS A 16 -7.83 16.42 -17.36
C CYS A 16 -6.66 16.09 -18.30
N ASN A 17 -5.97 14.96 -18.08
CA ASN A 17 -4.94 14.44 -18.97
C ASN A 17 -5.51 13.72 -20.21
N GLY A 18 -6.84 13.74 -20.41
CA GLY A 18 -7.51 13.27 -21.61
C GLY A 18 -7.70 11.75 -21.69
N GLY A 19 -7.73 11.02 -20.57
CA GLY A 19 -7.93 9.57 -20.57
C GLY A 19 -9.22 9.12 -19.87
N ASN A 20 -9.62 7.88 -20.14
CA ASN A 20 -10.51 7.14 -19.25
C ASN A 20 -9.67 6.52 -18.12
N ILE A 21 -10.31 6.22 -16.99
CA ILE A 21 -9.65 5.49 -15.90
C ILE A 21 -9.52 4.00 -16.21
N ALA A 22 -8.39 3.43 -15.84
CA ALA A 22 -8.11 2.00 -15.73
C ALA A 22 -7.75 1.68 -14.28
N VAL A 23 -7.94 0.43 -13.86
CA VAL A 23 -7.46 -0.06 -12.57
C VAL A 23 -6.53 -1.22 -12.82
N VAL A 24 -5.30 -1.13 -12.32
CA VAL A 24 -4.26 -2.17 -12.42
C VAL A 24 -3.72 -2.43 -11.03
N ASN A 25 -3.80 -3.68 -10.55
CA ASN A 25 -3.33 -4.06 -9.21
C ASN A 25 -3.86 -3.14 -8.09
N GLY A 26 -5.12 -2.69 -8.21
CA GLY A 26 -5.76 -1.81 -7.23
C GLY A 26 -5.38 -0.33 -7.31
N LYS A 27 -4.52 0.08 -8.26
CA LYS A 27 -4.14 1.47 -8.51
C LYS A 27 -4.88 2.03 -9.73
N LEU A 28 -5.26 3.32 -9.67
CA LEU A 28 -5.83 4.03 -10.80
C LEU A 28 -4.74 4.45 -11.78
N GLU A 29 -4.98 4.19 -13.06
CA GLU A 29 -4.07 4.50 -14.15
C GLU A 29 -4.82 5.12 -15.33
N ASN A 30 -4.09 5.79 -16.23
CA ASN A 30 -4.68 6.25 -17.48
C ASN A 30 -4.82 5.07 -18.46
N CYS A 31 -6.05 4.80 -18.91
CA CYS A 31 -6.36 3.71 -19.83
C CYS A 31 -5.54 3.77 -21.13
N ARG A 32 -5.18 4.97 -21.61
CA ARG A 32 -4.34 5.12 -22.82
C ARG A 32 -2.90 4.62 -22.65
N LYS A 33 -2.44 4.48 -21.41
CA LYS A 33 -1.09 4.00 -21.05
C LYS A 33 -1.08 2.57 -20.52
N THR A 34 -2.26 1.92 -20.47
CA THR A 34 -2.45 0.62 -19.82
C THR A 34 -2.78 -0.44 -20.86
N GLN A 35 -2.19 -1.64 -20.76
CA GLN A 35 -2.60 -2.74 -21.63
C GLN A 35 -3.94 -3.32 -21.16
N CYS A 36 -4.83 -3.65 -22.11
CA CYS A 36 -6.17 -4.13 -21.75
C CYS A 36 -6.13 -5.40 -20.90
N ASN A 37 -5.21 -6.34 -21.15
CA ASN A 37 -5.07 -7.57 -20.36
C ASN A 37 -4.67 -7.34 -18.89
N GLU A 38 -4.05 -6.21 -18.57
CA GLU A 38 -3.63 -5.83 -17.21
C GLU A 38 -4.72 -5.05 -16.46
N CYS A 39 -5.74 -4.55 -17.17
CA CYS A 39 -6.78 -3.71 -16.59
C CYS A 39 -7.93 -4.54 -16.01
N ASN A 40 -8.31 -4.25 -14.77
CA ASN A 40 -9.46 -4.87 -14.09
C ASN A 40 -10.80 -4.59 -14.79
N PHE A 41 -10.88 -3.57 -15.64
CA PHE A 41 -12.06 -3.25 -16.45
C PHE A 41 -12.09 -3.95 -17.81
N ASN A 42 -11.09 -4.79 -18.14
CA ASN A 42 -11.06 -5.50 -19.41
C ASN A 42 -12.33 -6.34 -19.61
N GLY A 43 -13.09 -6.02 -20.66
CA GLY A 43 -14.31 -6.75 -21.00
C GLY A 43 -14.38 -7.20 -22.46
N GLY A 44 -13.31 -7.02 -23.25
CA GLY A 44 -13.30 -7.34 -24.68
C GLY A 44 -13.89 -6.24 -25.58
N THR A 45 -14.81 -5.40 -25.08
CA THR A 45 -15.31 -4.22 -25.81
C THR A 45 -15.24 -2.93 -24.99
N ILE A 46 -15.29 -1.78 -25.65
CA ILE A 46 -15.35 -0.45 -25.00
C ILE A 46 -16.57 -0.34 -24.09
N ARG A 47 -17.73 -0.86 -24.54
CA ARG A 47 -18.98 -0.82 -23.76
C ARG A 47 -18.86 -1.61 -22.46
N ASP A 48 -18.16 -2.74 -22.49
CA ASP A 48 -17.94 -3.54 -21.28
C ASP A 48 -17.03 -2.82 -20.28
N CYS A 49 -15.99 -2.13 -20.77
CA CYS A 49 -15.17 -1.26 -19.94
C CYS A 49 -16.01 -0.17 -19.27
N GLU A 50 -16.87 0.54 -20.01
CA GLU A 50 -17.75 1.58 -19.45
C GLU A 50 -18.69 1.04 -18.36
N ILE A 51 -19.28 -0.14 -18.56
CA ILE A 51 -20.15 -0.79 -17.58
C ILE A 51 -19.35 -1.14 -16.31
N LYS A 52 -18.16 -1.72 -16.46
CA LYS A 52 -17.29 -2.09 -15.34
C LYS A 52 -16.78 -0.88 -14.58
N THR A 53 -16.36 0.17 -15.28
CA THR A 53 -15.95 1.45 -14.68
C THR A 53 -17.07 2.06 -13.85
N ARG A 54 -18.30 2.09 -14.38
CA ARG A 54 -19.46 2.61 -13.65
C ARG A 54 -19.81 1.76 -12.43
N LYS A 55 -19.75 0.44 -12.57
CA LYS A 55 -19.99 -0.48 -11.45
C LYS A 55 -18.96 -0.27 -10.34
N TRP A 56 -17.69 -0.18 -10.70
CA TRP A 56 -16.60 0.08 -9.75
C TRP A 56 -16.73 1.45 -9.09
N ALA A 57 -17.00 2.50 -9.85
CA ALA A 57 -17.13 3.87 -9.32
C ALA A 57 -18.24 3.98 -8.25
N ASN A 58 -19.30 3.16 -8.37
CA ASN A 58 -20.44 3.14 -7.46
C ASN A 58 -20.42 1.97 -6.46
N SER A 59 -19.36 1.14 -6.42
CA SER A 59 -19.20 0.16 -5.36
C SER A 59 -18.61 0.81 -4.12
N GLU A 60 -18.90 0.24 -2.95
CA GLU A 60 -18.22 0.63 -1.71
C GLU A 60 -16.71 0.47 -1.87
N TYR A 61 -15.98 1.49 -1.43
CA TYR A 61 -14.53 1.41 -1.30
C TYR A 61 -14.20 0.42 -0.20
N VAL A 62 -13.43 -0.60 -0.57
CA VAL A 62 -12.84 -1.56 0.36
C VAL A 62 -11.39 -1.16 0.51
N GLU A 63 -11.00 -0.82 1.74
CA GLU A 63 -9.59 -0.56 2.04
C GLU A 63 -8.79 -1.83 1.78
N PRO A 64 -7.70 -1.78 0.98
CA PRO A 64 -6.87 -2.95 0.72
C PRO A 64 -6.38 -3.51 2.05
N ILE A 65 -6.79 -4.74 2.37
CA ILE A 65 -6.22 -5.47 3.50
C ILE A 65 -4.84 -5.90 3.02
N GLU A 66 -3.78 -5.19 3.45
CA GLU A 66 -2.42 -5.67 3.27
C GLU A 66 -2.34 -7.09 3.87
N PRO A 67 -1.72 -8.07 3.18
CA PRO A 67 -1.62 -9.43 3.69
C PRO A 67 -1.08 -9.37 5.12
N GLN A 68 -1.83 -9.94 6.07
CA GLN A 68 -1.47 -9.86 7.48
C GLN A 68 -0.10 -10.54 7.68
N VAL A 69 0.90 -9.71 7.95
CA VAL A 69 2.24 -10.19 8.28
C VAL A 69 2.15 -10.87 9.64
N ASP A 70 2.55 -12.15 9.69
CA ASP A 70 2.74 -12.83 10.97
C ASP A 70 4.02 -12.33 11.64
N TRP A 71 3.88 -11.22 12.36
CA TRP A 71 4.97 -10.53 13.06
C TRP A 71 5.66 -11.41 14.11
N SER A 72 5.05 -12.50 14.57
CA SER A 72 5.69 -13.44 15.48
C SER A 72 6.83 -14.23 14.83
N ARG A 73 6.86 -14.25 13.49
CA ARG A 73 7.85 -15.00 12.68
C ARG A 73 8.81 -14.09 11.92
N VAL A 74 8.65 -12.77 12.01
CA VAL A 74 9.54 -11.81 11.35
C VAL A 74 10.89 -11.80 12.06
N PRO A 75 12.02 -11.99 11.36
CA PRO A 75 13.34 -11.91 11.97
C PRO A 75 13.65 -10.51 12.54
N VAL A 76 14.37 -10.45 13.66
CA VAL A 76 14.95 -9.21 14.17
C VAL A 76 15.81 -8.56 13.08
N ASP A 77 15.78 -7.23 13.04
CA ASP A 77 16.44 -6.38 12.05
C ASP A 77 15.89 -6.49 10.61
N THR A 78 14.71 -7.07 10.43
CA THR A 78 14.00 -6.99 9.14
C THR A 78 13.62 -5.54 8.85
N PRO A 79 13.93 -4.97 7.67
CA PRO A 79 13.47 -3.64 7.28
C PRO A 79 11.94 -3.55 7.22
N ILE A 80 11.39 -2.53 7.88
CA ILE A 80 9.96 -2.28 7.97
C ILE A 80 9.64 -0.80 7.79
N LEU A 81 8.42 -0.54 7.35
CA LEU A 81 7.82 0.78 7.33
C LEU A 81 6.83 0.88 8.49
N VAL A 82 6.93 1.94 9.28
CA VAL A 82 6.06 2.15 10.45
C VAL A 82 5.47 3.56 10.51
N ARG A 83 4.32 3.72 11.16
CA ARG A 83 3.70 5.04 11.43
C ARG A 83 2.74 4.98 12.62
N HIS A 84 2.57 6.10 13.32
CA HIS A 84 1.63 6.18 14.46
C HIS A 84 0.18 6.43 14.04
N ARG A 85 -0.04 7.11 12.91
CA ARG A 85 -1.36 7.48 12.39
C ARG A 85 -1.39 7.29 10.87
N GLU A 86 -2.58 7.04 10.33
CA GLU A 86 -2.78 6.87 8.88
C GLU A 86 -2.42 8.11 8.05
N SER A 87 -2.53 9.31 8.63
CA SER A 87 -2.18 10.57 7.96
C SER A 87 -0.67 10.88 7.97
N CYS A 88 0.14 10.12 8.72
CA CYS A 88 1.58 10.32 8.75
C CYS A 88 2.28 9.58 7.61
N GLY A 89 3.41 10.14 7.15
CA GLY A 89 4.34 9.43 6.28
C GLY A 89 4.91 8.18 6.95
N TRP A 90 5.45 7.27 6.14
CA TRP A 90 6.06 6.04 6.60
C TRP A 90 7.52 6.27 7.02
N ASP A 91 7.84 5.88 8.25
CA ASP A 91 9.21 5.85 8.78
C ASP A 91 9.90 4.54 8.41
N ARG A 92 11.11 4.62 7.86
CA ARG A 92 11.98 3.45 7.65
C ARG A 92 12.64 3.04 8.97
N ARG A 93 12.41 1.82 9.42
CA ARG A 93 12.98 1.26 10.66
C ARG A 93 13.32 -0.21 10.47
N TYR A 94 13.91 -0.78 11.52
CA TYR A 94 14.23 -2.19 11.61
C TYR A 94 13.37 -2.85 12.70
N PHE A 95 12.79 -4.00 12.40
CA PHE A 95 11.96 -4.77 13.31
C PHE A 95 12.78 -5.22 14.52
N ALA A 96 12.26 -5.01 15.72
CA ALA A 96 12.93 -5.41 16.96
C ALA A 96 12.24 -6.61 17.63
N LYS A 97 10.92 -6.56 17.76
CA LYS A 97 10.11 -7.65 18.34
C LYS A 97 8.62 -7.46 18.08
N TYR A 98 7.86 -8.51 18.34
CA TYR A 98 6.40 -8.48 18.38
C TYR A 98 5.91 -8.95 19.75
N ASN A 99 5.08 -8.15 20.41
CA ASN A 99 4.53 -8.49 21.73
C ASN A 99 3.12 -7.92 21.88
N ASN A 100 2.17 -8.74 22.37
CA ASN A 100 0.78 -8.36 22.65
C ASN A 100 0.07 -7.62 21.49
N GLY A 101 0.27 -8.08 20.24
CA GLY A 101 -0.37 -7.44 19.07
C GLY A 101 0.33 -6.19 18.56
N LEU A 102 1.43 -5.77 19.19
CA LEU A 102 2.17 -4.57 18.83
C LEU A 102 3.54 -4.91 18.22
N VAL A 103 3.84 -4.23 17.12
CA VAL A 103 5.15 -4.28 16.46
C VAL A 103 6.06 -3.25 17.12
N TYR A 104 7.25 -3.69 17.50
CA TYR A 104 8.30 -2.83 18.02
C TYR A 104 9.41 -2.68 16.98
N ALA A 105 9.87 -1.46 16.79
CA ALA A 105 10.99 -1.14 15.92
C ALA A 105 12.09 -0.43 16.72
N TRP A 106 13.33 -0.59 16.30
CA TRP A 106 14.46 0.15 16.86
C TRP A 106 14.32 1.65 16.61
N LYS A 107 14.70 2.46 17.60
CA LYS A 107 14.66 3.93 17.48
C LYS A 107 15.72 4.44 16.51
N GLN A 108 15.47 5.58 15.87
CA GLN A 108 16.43 6.31 15.03
C GLN A 108 17.07 5.50 13.88
N GLY A 109 16.47 4.37 13.46
CA GLY A 109 17.02 3.54 12.40
C GLY A 109 18.20 2.66 12.84
N THR A 110 18.41 2.47 14.14
CA THR A 110 19.40 1.51 14.66
C THR A 110 18.95 0.06 14.41
N THR A 111 19.83 -0.90 14.69
CA THR A 111 19.54 -2.34 14.65
C THR A 111 19.92 -3.00 15.98
N SER A 112 19.73 -4.31 16.11
CA SER A 112 20.20 -5.07 17.28
C SER A 112 21.72 -4.98 17.49
N TRP A 113 22.48 -4.67 16.44
CA TRP A 113 23.93 -4.50 16.50
C TRP A 113 24.36 -3.13 17.00
N SER A 114 23.64 -2.07 16.62
CA SER A 114 24.03 -0.68 16.90
C SER A 114 23.24 -0.02 18.02
N ALA A 115 22.17 -0.66 18.52
CA ALA A 115 21.41 -0.16 19.65
C ALA A 115 22.24 -0.29 20.93
N GLU A 116 22.42 0.82 21.64
CA GLU A 116 23.16 0.85 22.92
C GLU A 116 22.45 0.08 24.05
N ASP A 117 21.14 -0.08 23.94
CA ASP A 117 20.28 -0.74 24.93
C ASP A 117 19.19 -1.57 24.23
N PRO A 118 18.95 -2.84 24.64
CA PRO A 118 17.80 -3.63 24.19
C PRO A 118 16.42 -2.96 24.38
N ALA A 119 16.30 -2.00 25.31
CA ALA A 119 15.11 -1.19 25.52
C ALA A 119 14.98 0.00 24.54
N TYR A 120 15.92 0.17 23.61
CA TYR A 120 15.94 1.24 22.62
C TYR A 120 14.97 1.00 21.45
N VAL A 121 13.73 0.66 21.78
CA VAL A 121 12.64 0.30 20.86
C VAL A 121 11.40 1.18 21.11
N CYS A 122 10.57 1.33 20.08
CA CYS A 122 9.26 1.99 20.14
C CYS A 122 8.20 1.06 19.55
N ASP A 123 7.01 1.04 20.15
CA ASP A 123 5.83 0.39 19.58
C ASP A 123 5.20 1.25 18.47
N TRP A 124 4.62 0.56 17.50
CA TRP A 124 3.99 1.17 16.33
C TRP A 124 2.62 0.55 16.08
N LYS A 125 1.63 1.41 15.84
CA LYS A 125 0.25 1.00 15.57
C LYS A 125 0.08 0.43 14.16
N TYR A 126 0.81 0.97 13.20
CA TYR A 126 0.80 0.51 11.81
C TYR A 126 2.21 0.15 11.39
N ALA A 127 2.37 -1.04 10.82
CA ALA A 127 3.63 -1.55 10.33
C ALA A 127 3.39 -2.41 9.08
N LYS A 128 4.35 -2.40 8.16
CA LYS A 128 4.43 -3.32 7.03
C LYS A 128 5.87 -3.62 6.68
N LEU A 129 6.09 -4.74 5.98
CA LEU A 129 7.43 -5.06 5.47
C LEU A 129 7.82 -3.98 4.45
N ALA A 130 9.09 -3.56 4.49
CA ALA A 130 9.62 -2.79 3.38
C ALA A 130 9.70 -3.75 2.18
N GLU A 131 9.10 -3.38 1.05
CA GLU A 131 9.31 -4.10 -0.20
C GLU A 131 10.81 -4.08 -0.49
N SER A 132 11.44 -5.24 -0.56
CA SER A 132 12.80 -5.34 -1.09
C SER A 132 12.71 -4.91 -2.55
N GLU A 133 13.41 -3.83 -2.91
CA GLU A 133 13.78 -3.65 -4.31
C GLU A 133 14.56 -4.92 -4.67
N GLU A 134 13.94 -5.85 -5.40
CA GLU A 134 14.66 -6.90 -6.09
C GLU A 134 15.61 -6.16 -7.03
N SER A 135 16.86 -6.02 -6.61
CA SER A 135 17.98 -5.66 -7.48
C SER A 135 18.01 -6.74 -8.56
N HIS A 136 17.39 -6.45 -9.70
CA HIS A 136 17.63 -7.18 -10.92
C HIS A 136 19.05 -6.80 -11.35
N ASP A 137 20.02 -7.59 -10.90
CA ASP A 137 21.37 -7.64 -11.46
C ASP A 137 21.35 -8.26 -12.87
#